data_AF-A0A6G4ZTB2-F1
#
_entry.id   AF-A0A6G4ZTB2-F1
#
_cell.length_a   1.000
_cell.length_b   1.000
_cell.length_c   1.000
_cell.angle_alpha   90.00
_cell.angle_beta   90.00
_cell.angle_gamma   90.00
#
_symmetry.space_group_name_H-M   'P 1'
#
loop_
_entity.id
_entity.type
_entity.pdbx_description
1 polymer ?
#
loop_
_entity_poly.entity_id
_entity_poly.type
_entity_poly.pdbx_seq_one_letter_code
_entity_poly.pdbx_strand_id
1 'polypeptide(L)'
;MLGFKRKKKRIILRPIGSIYNLQEIYNALNHKYFDAKLDLRISWFGRGEIIPKTRITFGSYNHNLKLIKINRLLDKEHIPEYFVHYIVYHEML
;
A
#
# COMPACT_ATOMS: atom_id res chain seq x y z
N MET A 1 -5.70 21.77 30.31
CA MET A 1 -5.27 21.27 28.99
C MET A 1 -6.14 20.08 28.60
N LEU A 2 -7.10 20.26 27.69
CA LEU A 2 -7.96 19.17 27.19
C LEU A 2 -7.20 18.39 26.10
N GLY A 3 -6.68 17.23 26.45
CA GLY A 3 -6.08 16.30 25.49
C GLY A 3 -7.15 15.75 24.56
N PHE A 4 -7.13 16.17 23.29
CA PHE A 4 -7.97 15.58 22.25
C PHE A 4 -7.53 14.11 22.03
N LYS A 5 -8.20 13.18 22.72
CA LYS A 5 -8.06 11.74 22.48
C LYS A 5 -8.62 11.44 21.08
N ARG A 6 -7.76 11.44 20.07
CA ARG A 6 -8.12 11.18 18.67
C ARG A 6 -8.79 9.80 18.58
N LYS A 7 -10.12 9.76 18.43
CA LYS A 7 -10.87 8.50 18.22
C LYS A 7 -10.20 7.69 17.11
N LYS A 8 -9.92 6.40 17.36
CA LYS A 8 -9.42 5.46 16.34
C LYS A 8 -10.45 5.42 15.20
N LYS A 9 -10.16 6.12 14.09
CA LYS A 9 -10.99 6.02 12.88
C LYS A 9 -10.89 4.58 12.36
N ARG A 10 -12.03 3.96 12.07
CA ARG A 10 -12.09 2.66 11.39
C ARG A 10 -11.42 2.80 10.03
N ILE A 11 -10.40 1.99 9.77
CA ILE A 11 -9.68 1.99 8.50
C ILE A 11 -10.42 1.06 7.56
N ILE A 12 -10.91 1.59 6.44
CA ILE A 12 -11.48 0.80 5.35
C ILE A 12 -10.34 0.49 4.39
N LEU A 13 -10.03 -0.79 4.20
CA LEU A 13 -9.03 -1.23 3.25
C LEU A 13 -9.66 -1.35 1.86
N ARG A 14 -8.90 -0.95 0.84
CA ARG A 14 -9.25 -1.06 -0.57
C ARG A 14 -8.05 -1.62 -1.33
N PRO A 15 -7.79 -2.94 -1.24
CA PRO A 15 -6.63 -3.56 -1.88
C PRO A 15 -6.85 -3.83 -3.38
N ILE A 16 -8.11 -3.90 -3.83
CA ILE A 16 -8.45 -4.15 -5.22
C ILE A 16 -8.41 -2.82 -5.99
N GLY A 17 -7.53 -2.74 -6.98
CA GLY A 17 -7.43 -1.65 -7.94
C GLY A 17 -8.21 -1.93 -9.22
N SER A 18 -8.11 -1.03 -10.18
CA SER A 18 -8.65 -1.23 -11.53
C SER A 18 -7.81 -2.22 -12.35
N ILE A 19 -6.49 -2.23 -12.15
CA ILE A 19 -5.54 -3.06 -12.90
C ILE A 19 -4.91 -4.11 -11.98
N TYR A 20 -4.51 -3.72 -10.77
CA TYR A 20 -3.77 -4.60 -9.85
C TYR A 20 -4.52 -4.89 -8.56
N ASN A 21 -4.46 -6.15 -8.12
CA ASN A 21 -4.91 -6.56 -6.79
C ASN A 21 -3.71 -6.60 -5.82
N LEU A 22 -3.62 -5.60 -4.93
CA LEU A 22 -2.52 -5.54 -3.96
C LEU A 22 -2.51 -6.71 -2.97
N GLN A 23 -3.68 -7.29 -2.68
CA GLN A 23 -3.75 -8.41 -1.75
C GLN A 23 -3.10 -9.65 -2.35
N GLU A 24 -3.32 -9.90 -3.65
CA GLU A 24 -2.70 -11.02 -4.37
C GLU A 24 -1.17 -10.82 -4.48
N ILE A 25 -0.74 -9.62 -4.85
CA ILE A 25 0.68 -9.26 -4.92
C ILE A 25 1.36 -9.45 -3.56
N TYR A 26 0.77 -8.91 -2.50
CA TYR A 26 1.29 -9.08 -1.14
C TYR A 26 1.38 -10.55 -0.74
N ASN A 27 0.33 -11.34 -0.97
CA ASN A 27 0.32 -12.76 -0.63
C ASN A 27 1.44 -13.50 -1.38
N ALA A 28 1.58 -13.29 -2.69
CA ALA A 28 2.61 -13.91 -3.50
C ALA A 28 4.03 -13.58 -2.99
N LEU A 29 4.29 -12.30 -2.67
CA LEU A 29 5.57 -11.86 -2.14
C LEU A 29 5.84 -12.42 -0.74
N ASN A 30 4.83 -12.43 0.14
CA ASN A 30 4.95 -12.95 1.50
C ASN A 30 5.27 -14.44 1.49
N HIS A 31 4.60 -15.21 0.63
CA HIS A 31 4.92 -16.62 0.43
C HIS A 31 6.32 -16.83 -0.12
N LYS A 32 6.72 -16.07 -1.14
CA LYS A 32 7.98 -16.28 -1.86
C LYS A 32 9.22 -15.88 -1.06
N TYR A 33 9.14 -14.79 -0.30
CA TYR A 33 10.32 -14.16 0.30
C TYR A 33 10.33 -14.15 1.84
N PHE A 34 9.19 -14.43 2.49
CA PHE A 34 9.04 -14.29 3.94
C PHE A 34 8.42 -15.52 4.61
N ASP A 35 8.39 -16.68 3.93
CA ASP A 35 7.77 -17.93 4.43
C ASP A 35 6.33 -17.75 4.94
N ALA A 36 5.58 -16.80 4.36
CA ALA A 36 4.24 -16.39 4.83
C ALA A 36 4.16 -15.95 6.31
N LYS A 37 5.28 -15.48 6.88
CA LYS A 37 5.35 -15.07 8.31
C LYS A 37 4.85 -13.65 8.56
N LEU A 38 4.75 -12.81 7.53
CA LEU A 38 4.25 -11.45 7.71
C LEU A 38 2.71 -11.47 7.80
N ASP A 39 2.18 -10.69 8.75
CA ASP A 39 0.75 -10.41 8.91
C ASP A 39 0.55 -8.89 8.80
N LEU A 40 0.63 -8.40 7.56
CA LEU A 40 0.50 -6.98 7.22
C LEU A 40 -0.77 -6.78 6.40
N ARG A 41 -1.42 -5.65 6.63
CA ARG A 41 -2.56 -5.18 5.84
C ARG A 41 -2.03 -4.33 4.69
N ILE A 42 -2.68 -4.38 3.53
CA ILE A 42 -2.31 -3.58 2.37
C ILE A 42 -3.53 -2.89 1.75
N SER A 43 -3.35 -1.66 1.23
CA SER A 43 -4.43 -0.91 0.60
C SER A 43 -3.91 0.14 -0.37
N TRP A 44 -4.68 0.41 -1.42
CA TRP A 44 -4.51 1.62 -2.21
C TRP A 44 -4.80 2.88 -1.37
N PHE A 45 -4.13 3.99 -1.70
CA PHE A 45 -4.47 5.31 -1.20
C PHE A 45 -4.28 6.39 -2.28
N GLY A 46 -4.87 7.56 -2.05
CA GLY A 46 -4.78 8.69 -2.96
C GLY A 46 -5.78 8.65 -4.12
N ARG A 47 -5.80 9.74 -4.88
CA ARG A 47 -6.54 9.86 -6.14
C ARG A 47 -5.55 9.46 -7.24
N GLY A 48 -5.93 8.59 -8.18
CA GLY A 48 -5.06 8.11 -9.28
C GLY A 48 -4.67 9.20 -10.30
N GLU A 49 -4.87 10.46 -9.93
CA GLU A 49 -4.63 11.66 -10.72
C GLU A 49 -3.23 12.19 -10.41
N ILE A 50 -2.50 12.53 -11.47
CA ILE A 50 -1.17 13.13 -11.37
C ILE A 50 -1.38 14.63 -11.13
N ILE A 51 -1.21 15.04 -9.88
CA ILE A 51 -1.12 16.47 -9.53
C ILE A 51 0.37 16.85 -9.63
N PRO A 52 0.74 17.97 -10.28
CA PRO A 52 2.13 18.42 -10.35
C PRO A 52 2.73 18.52 -8.95
N LYS A 53 3.71 17.68 -8.67
CA LYS A 53 4.43 17.63 -7.40
C LYS A 53 5.91 17.41 -7.67
N THR A 54 6.76 18.10 -6.91
CA THR A 54 8.22 17.92 -6.96
C THR A 54 8.67 16.58 -6.37
N ARG A 55 7.81 15.93 -5.58
CA ARG A 55 8.06 14.61 -4.96
C ARG A 55 6.79 13.79 -4.90
N ILE A 56 6.90 12.50 -5.19
CA ILE A 56 5.82 11.52 -5.09
C ILE A 56 6.27 10.37 -4.19
N THR A 57 5.43 10.01 -3.23
CA THR A 57 5.59 8.80 -2.42
C THR A 57 4.75 7.69 -3.06
N PHE A 58 5.41 6.60 -3.45
CA PHE A 58 4.77 5.45 -4.10
C PHE A 58 4.22 4.43 -3.12
N GLY A 59 4.88 4.28 -1.98
CA GLY A 59 4.48 3.38 -0.90
C GLY A 59 4.74 4.01 0.47
N SER A 60 4.09 3.48 1.50
CA SER A 60 4.45 3.76 2.90
C SER A 60 3.98 2.64 3.80
N TYR A 61 4.82 2.25 4.76
CA TYR A 61 4.46 1.38 5.87
C TYR A 61 4.12 2.16 7.16
N ASN A 62 3.07 1.74 7.85
CA ASN A 62 2.71 2.23 9.18
C ASN A 62 2.84 1.11 10.23
N HIS A 63 3.85 1.22 11.08
CA HIS A 63 4.16 0.24 12.12
C HIS A 63 3.00 -0.02 13.09
N ASN A 64 2.40 1.04 13.64
CA ASN A 64 1.32 0.92 14.64
C ASN A 64 0.08 0.20 14.11
N LEU A 65 -0.13 0.25 12.79
CA LEU A 65 -1.28 -0.35 12.13
C LEU A 65 -0.92 -1.62 11.36
N LYS A 66 0.37 -2.00 11.28
CA LYS A 66 0.86 -3.02 10.35
C LYS A 66 0.25 -2.85 8.96
N LEU A 67 0.28 -1.62 8.43
CA LEU A 67 -0.45 -1.25 7.22
C LEU A 67 0.49 -0.68 6.18
N ILE A 68 0.60 -1.37 5.06
CA ILE A 68 1.22 -0.89 3.82
C ILE A 68 0.17 -0.11 3.02
N LYS A 69 0.56 1.04 2.50
CA LYS A 69 -0.25 1.87 1.62
C LYS A 69 0.48 2.10 0.32
N ILE A 70 -0.13 1.74 -0.79
CA ILE A 70 0.42 1.96 -2.13
C ILE A 70 -0.36 3.05 -2.84
N ASN A 71 0.35 3.97 -3.49
CA ASN A 71 -0.24 5.11 -4.16
C ASN A 71 -0.96 4.65 -5.43
N ARG A 72 -2.24 5.03 -5.56
CA ARG A 72 -3.09 4.66 -6.69
C ARG A 72 -2.63 5.20 -8.05
N LEU A 73 -1.61 6.06 -8.08
CA LEU A 73 -0.89 6.42 -9.30
C LEU A 73 -0.26 5.21 -10.02
N LEU A 74 0.04 4.14 -9.29
CA LEU A 74 0.62 2.91 -9.86
C LEU A 74 -0.41 1.95 -10.46
N ASP A 75 -1.70 2.20 -10.26
CA ASP A 75 -2.80 1.33 -10.72
C ASP A 75 -3.24 1.73 -12.14
N LYS A 76 -2.34 1.57 -13.12
CA LYS A 76 -2.54 1.95 -14.53
C LYS A 76 -1.89 0.92 -15.46
N GLU A 77 -2.49 0.69 -16.62
CA GLU A 77 -2.04 -0.34 -17.59
C GLU A 77 -0.61 -0.16 -18.09
N HIS A 78 -0.14 1.08 -18.24
CA HIS A 78 1.22 1.35 -18.71
C HIS A 78 2.30 1.19 -17.63
N ILE A 79 1.90 1.03 -16.37
CA ILE A 79 2.84 0.76 -15.28
C ILE A 79 3.11 -0.74 -15.28
N PRO A 80 4.36 -1.21 -15.41
CA PRO A 80 4.61 -2.65 -15.43
C PRO A 80 4.30 -3.33 -14.09
N GLU A 81 3.79 -4.55 -14.15
CA GLU A 81 3.44 -5.33 -12.96
C GLU A 81 4.63 -5.53 -12.00
N TYR A 82 5.82 -5.81 -12.55
CA TYR A 82 7.03 -6.00 -11.74
C TYR A 82 7.39 -4.74 -10.92
N PHE A 83 7.03 -3.55 -11.41
CA PHE A 83 7.31 -2.30 -10.70
C PHE A 83 6.40 -2.17 -9.47
N VAL A 84 5.12 -2.54 -9.60
CA VAL A 84 4.19 -2.58 -8.46
C VAL A 84 4.66 -3.61 -7.44
N HIS A 85 5.08 -4.80 -7.87
CA HIS A 85 5.67 -5.82 -7.00
C HIS A 85 6.88 -5.31 -6.24
N TYR A 86 7.79 -4.60 -6.93
CA TYR A 86 8.97 -4.03 -6.31
C TYR A 86 8.61 -3.03 -5.20
N ILE A 87 7.66 -2.12 -5.44
CA ILE A 87 7.23 -1.16 -4.41
C ILE A 87 6.56 -1.88 -3.24
N VAL A 88 5.69 -2.87 -3.48
CA VAL A 88 5.08 -3.64 -2.40
C VAL A 88 6.14 -4.36 -1.57
N TYR A 89 7.09 -5.04 -2.22
CA TYR A 89 8.19 -5.70 -1.55
C TYR A 89 9.04 -4.73 -0.73
N HIS A 90 9.34 -3.54 -1.27
CA HIS A 90 10.09 -2.51 -0.56
C HIS A 90 9.41 -2.06 0.73
N GLU A 91 8.08 -1.93 0.73
CA GLU A 91 7.31 -1.56 1.93
C GLU A 91 7.08 -2.72 2.92
N MET A 92 7.37 -3.97 2.52
CA MET A 92 7.32 -5.14 3.40
C MET A 92 8.60 -5.29 4.25
N LEU A 93 9.72 -4.72 3.80
CA LEU A 93 11.00 -4.68 4.50
C LEU A 93 11.02 -3.59 5.58
#